data_AF-A0A0G1QKB6-F1
#
_entry.id   AF-A0A0G1QKB6-F1
#
_cell.length_a   1.000
_cell.length_b   1.000
_cell.length_c   1.000
_cell.angle_alpha   90.00
_cell.angle_beta   90.00
_cell.angle_gamma   90.00
#
_symmetry.space_group_name_H-M   'P 1'
#
loop_
_entity.id
_entity.type
_entity.pdbx_description
1 polymer ?
#
loop_
_entity_poly.entity_id
_entity_poly.type
_entity_poly.pdbx_seq_one_letter_code
_entity_poly.pdbx_strand_id
1 'polypeptide(L)'
;MQVQNAQLRVTLPVQLQSYLQVKANKLGLSLSSYVKNLIINDVRDIAYPSFPTSDLMKKWYKQALKERNQAVEVGDLDEYFNNL
;
A
#
# COMPACT_ATOMS: atom_id res chain seq x y z
N MET A 1 -10.90 -2.36 10.55
CA MET A 1 -9.69 -1.53 10.75
C MET A 1 -10.08 -0.07 10.58
N GLN A 2 -9.85 0.77 11.58
CA GLN A 2 -10.18 2.19 11.50
C GLN A 2 -9.15 2.87 10.60
N VAL A 3 -9.57 3.51 9.52
CA VAL A 3 -8.67 4.23 8.61
C VAL A 3 -8.17 5.48 9.34
N GLN A 4 -6.88 5.51 9.67
CA GLN A 4 -6.25 6.71 10.22
C GLN A 4 -6.01 7.71 9.08
N ASN A 5 -6.63 8.88 9.16
CA ASN A 5 -6.47 9.93 8.17
C ASN A 5 -5.51 11.01 8.70
N ALA A 6 -4.56 11.44 7.87
CA ALA A 6 -3.69 12.59 8.16
C ALA A 6 -4.08 13.79 7.28
N GLN A 7 -3.98 15.01 7.82
CA GLN A 7 -4.28 16.24 7.09
C GLN A 7 -2.98 16.92 6.63
N LEU A 8 -2.88 17.24 5.34
CA LEU A 8 -1.81 18.05 4.78
C LEU A 8 -2.30 19.49 4.55
N ARG A 9 -1.63 20.49 5.15
CA ARG A 9 -1.87 21.92 4.93
C ARG A 9 -0.64 22.54 4.29
N VAL A 10 -0.81 23.18 3.13
CA VAL A 10 0.28 23.81 2.37
C VAL A 10 -0.11 25.23 2.02
N THR A 11 0.80 26.17 2.24
CA THR A 11 0.67 27.55 1.79
C THR A 11 1.34 27.69 0.44
N LEU A 12 0.61 28.19 -0.56
CA LEU A 12 1.11 28.37 -1.92
C LEU A 12 0.98 29.84 -2.33
N PRO A 13 1.87 30.36 -3.19
CA PRO A 13 1.64 31.62 -3.88
C PRO A 13 0.33 31.58 -4.68
N VAL A 14 -0.38 32.71 -4.71
CA VAL A 14 -1.72 32.83 -5.35
C VAL A 14 -1.68 32.42 -6.83
N GLN A 15 -0.62 32.78 -7.54
CA GLN A 15 -0.43 32.43 -8.95
C GLN A 15 -0.32 30.91 -9.12
N LEU A 16 0.44 30.24 -8.25
CA LEU A 16 0.62 28.79 -8.31
C LEU A 16 -0.68 28.04 -8.01
N GLN A 17 -1.43 28.50 -6.99
CA GLN A 17 -2.75 27.95 -6.70
C GLN A 17 -3.69 28.08 -7.90
N SER A 18 -3.66 29.22 -8.59
CA SER A 18 -4.48 29.48 -9.78
C SER A 18 -4.15 28.51 -10.92
N TYR A 19 -2.87 28.27 -11.20
CA TYR A 19 -2.46 27.29 -12.21
C TYR A 19 -2.91 25.88 -11.88
N LEU A 20 -2.76 25.45 -10.61
CA LEU A 20 -3.22 24.14 -10.17
C LEU A 20 -4.74 24.00 -10.29
N GLN A 21 -5.50 25.05 -9.96
CA GLN A 21 -6.95 25.07 -10.07
C GLN A 21 -7.40 24.92 -11.53
N VAL A 22 -6.78 25.64 -12.47
CA VAL A 22 -7.08 25.52 -13.90
C VAL A 22 -6.82 24.09 -14.39
N LYS A 23 -5.71 23.47 -13.96
CA LYS A 23 -5.37 22.10 -14.37
C LYS A 23 -6.32 21.07 -13.76
N ALA A 24 -6.71 21.23 -12.50
CA ALA A 24 -7.72 20.39 -11.85
C ALA A 24 -9.08 20.49 -12.56
N ASN A 25 -9.53 21.71 -12.88
CA ASN A 25 -10.79 21.95 -13.58
C ASN A 25 -10.82 21.31 -14.97
N LYS A 26 -9.71 21.36 -15.73
CA LYS A 26 -9.60 20.68 -17.04
C LYS A 26 -9.82 19.18 -16.95
N LEU A 27 -9.54 18.57 -15.80
CA LEU A 27 -9.73 17.15 -15.53
C LEU A 27 -11.06 16.85 -14.82
N GLY A 28 -11.90 17.85 -14.59
CA GLY A 28 -13.14 17.70 -13.80
C GLY A 28 -12.89 17.36 -12.32
N LEU A 29 -11.70 17.66 -11.80
CA LEU A 29 -11.29 17.32 -10.45
C LEU A 29 -11.33 18.53 -9.53
N SER A 30 -11.60 18.28 -8.24
CA SER A 30 -11.30 19.26 -7.20
C SER A 30 -9.78 19.44 -7.06
N LEU A 31 -9.35 20.60 -6.56
CA LEU A 31 -7.93 20.87 -6.31
C LEU A 31 -7.31 19.83 -5.36
N SER A 32 -8.02 19.42 -4.32
CA SER A 32 -7.55 18.42 -3.36
C SER A 32 -7.41 17.04 -4.01
N SER A 33 -8.37 16.63 -4.86
CA SER A 33 -8.29 15.38 -5.64
C SER A 33 -7.10 15.38 -6.58
N TYR A 34 -6.85 16.50 -7.27
CA TYR A 34 -5.72 16.65 -8.17
C TYR A 34 -4.37 16.56 -7.43
N VAL A 35 -4.24 17.26 -6.30
CA VAL A 35 -3.03 17.19 -5.45
C VAL A 35 -2.84 15.77 -4.89
N LYS A 36 -3.90 15.11 -4.43
CA LYS A 36 -3.84 13.72 -3.96
C LYS A 36 -3.32 12.78 -5.05
N ASN A 37 -3.79 12.94 -6.29
CA ASN A 37 -3.29 12.16 -7.42
C ASN A 37 -1.80 12.39 -7.68
N LEU A 38 -1.33 13.64 -7.61
CA LEU A 38 0.11 13.94 -7.74
C LEU A 38 0.94 13.24 -6.67
N ILE A 39 0.50 13.33 -5.41
CA ILE A 39 1.18 12.67 -4.28
C ILE A 39 1.22 11.15 -4.49
N ILE A 40 0.10 10.53 -4.87
CA ILE A 40 0.04 9.08 -5.12
C ILE A 40 1.00 8.66 -6.24
N ASN A 41 1.07 9.43 -7.31
CA ASN A 41 1.97 9.12 -8.42
C ASN A 41 3.45 9.30 -8.03
N ASP A 42 3.76 10.29 -7.19
CA ASP A 42 5.11 10.53 -6.68
C ASP A 42 5.60 9.40 -5.77
N VAL A 43 4.74 8.89 -4.87
CA VAL A 43 5.10 7.81 -3.95
C VAL A 43 4.92 6.40 -4.53
N ARG A 44 4.40 6.27 -5.75
CA ARG A 44 4.06 4.96 -6.34
C ARG A 44 5.27 4.04 -6.45
N ASP A 45 6.43 4.60 -6.77
CA ASP A 45 7.67 3.85 -6.98
C ASP A 45 8.52 3.74 -5.70
N ILE A 46 8.07 4.37 -4.60
CA ILE A 46 8.72 4.25 -3.31
C ILE A 46 8.27 2.94 -2.68
N ALA A 47 9.15 1.94 -2.69
CA ALA A 47 8.95 0.74 -1.88
C ALA A 47 8.82 1.17 -0.42
N TYR A 48 7.63 0.95 0.17
CA TYR A 48 7.45 1.14 1.60
C TYR A 48 8.50 0.30 2.33
N PRO A 49 9.21 0.84 3.34
CA PRO A 49 10.27 0.12 4.01
C PRO A 49 9.71 -1.19 4.58
N SER A 50 10.06 -2.30 3.95
CA SER A 50 9.77 -3.62 4.47
C SER A 50 10.82 -3.91 5.52
N PHE A 51 10.40 -3.96 6.78
CA PHE A 51 11.30 -4.39 7.85
C PHE A 51 11.70 -5.84 7.61
N PRO A 52 13.00 -6.18 7.69
CA PRO A 52 13.42 -7.56 7.57
C PRO A 52 12.74 -8.37 8.67
N THR A 53 12.12 -9.49 8.29
CA THR A 53 11.58 -10.44 9.27
C THR A 53 12.69 -10.99 10.15
N SER A 54 12.33 -11.54 11.33
CA SER A 54 13.31 -12.08 12.28
C SER A 54 14.15 -13.19 11.64
N ASP A 55 15.38 -13.37 12.12
CA ASP A 55 16.27 -14.41 11.56
C ASP A 55 15.72 -15.82 11.79
N LEU A 56 14.93 -16.02 12.85
CA LEU A 56 14.17 -17.25 13.08
C LEU A 56 13.15 -17.50 11.97
N MET A 57 12.35 -16.49 11.62
CA MET A 57 11.35 -16.59 10.56
C MET A 57 12.01 -16.87 9.19
N LYS A 58 13.17 -16.24 8.90
CA LYS A 58 13.94 -16.54 7.68
C LYS A 58 14.41 -17.99 7.63
N LYS A 59 14.83 -18.56 8.76
CA LYS A 59 15.27 -19.96 8.84
C LYS A 59 14.10 -20.91 8.60
N TRP A 60 12.97 -20.71 9.27
CA TRP A 60 11.77 -21.52 9.09
C TRP A 60 11.23 -21.43 7.68
N TYR A 61 11.19 -20.24 7.09
CA TYR A 61 10.78 -20.06 5.70
C TYR A 61 11.68 -20.85 4.72
N LYS A 62 13.01 -20.76 4.90
CA LYS A 62 13.96 -21.54 4.08
C LYS A 62 13.79 -23.04 4.26
N GLN A 63 13.48 -23.50 5.47
CA GLN A 63 13.24 -24.91 5.75
C GLN A 63 11.93 -25.38 5.09
N ALA A 64 10.84 -24.64 5.26
CA ALA A 64 9.55 -24.93 4.65
C ALA A 64 9.63 -24.99 3.11
N LEU A 65 10.43 -24.13 2.47
CA LEU A 65 10.68 -24.21 1.03
C LEU A 65 11.41 -25.48 0.60
N LYS A 66 12.33 -26.00 1.43
CA LYS A 66 13.05 -27.26 1.17
C LYS A 66 12.15 -28.48 1.35
N GLU A 67 11.25 -28.43 2.33
CA GLU A 67 10.29 -29.47 2.67
C GLU A 67 8.96 -29.33 1.91
N ARG A 68 8.92 -28.52 0.84
CA ARG A 68 7.69 -28.28 0.06
C ARG A 68 7.06 -29.58 -0.48
N ASN A 69 7.88 -30.59 -0.73
CA ASN A 69 7.44 -31.92 -1.15
C ASN A 69 6.72 -32.73 -0.05
N GLN A 70 6.83 -32.31 1.20
CA GLN A 70 6.12 -32.89 2.35
C GLN A 70 4.82 -32.14 2.66
N ALA A 71 4.47 -31.13 1.85
CA ALA A 71 3.21 -30.41 2.01
C ALA A 71 2.02 -31.36 1.81
N VAL A 72 1.05 -31.27 2.71
CA VAL A 72 -0.21 -32.02 2.62
C VAL A 72 -1.17 -31.24 1.73
N GLU A 73 -1.76 -31.93 0.76
CA GLU A 73 -2.81 -31.34 -0.08
C GLU A 73 -4.10 -31.21 0.73
N VAL A 74 -4.66 -29.99 0.75
CA VAL A 74 -5.90 -29.69 1.44
C VAL A 74 -7.03 -29.68 0.41
N GLY A 75 -7.90 -30.69 0.47
CA GLY A 75 -9.05 -30.83 -0.44
C GLY A 75 -10.30 -30.06 -0.01
N ASP A 76 -10.48 -29.84 1.28
CA ASP A 76 -11.58 -29.05 1.86
C ASP A 76 -10.99 -27.98 2.80
N LEU A 77 -11.22 -26.71 2.43
CA LEU A 77 -10.73 -25.57 3.19
C LEU A 77 -11.50 -25.38 4.50
N ASP A 78 -12.80 -25.67 4.51
CA ASP A 78 -13.65 -25.49 5.69
C ASP A 78 -13.26 -26.51 6.77
N GLU A 79 -13.03 -27.77 6.40
CA GLU A 79 -12.52 -28.79 7.32
C GLU A 79 -11.12 -28.43 7.86
N TYR A 80 -10.23 -27.93 7.00
CA TYR A 80 -8.88 -27.55 7.39
C TYR A 80 -8.87 -26.41 8.43
N PHE A 81 -9.66 -25.36 8.21
CA PHE A 81 -9.73 -24.23 9.15
C PHE A 81 -10.45 -24.57 10.46
N ASN A 82 -11.37 -25.54 10.46
CA ASN A 82 -12.01 -26.02 11.69
C ASN A 82 -11.07 -26.83 12.59
N ASN A 83 -9.98 -27.39 12.02
CA ASN A 83 -8.99 -28.21 12.73
C ASN A 83 -7.67 -27.47 13.03
N LEU A 84 -7.63 -26.15 12.78
CA LEU A 84 -6.46 -25.28 13.00
C LEU A 84 -6.42 -24.72 14.42
#